data_AF-A0A7S0C5B3-F1
#
_entry.id   AF-A0A7S0C5B3-F1
#
_cell.length_a   1.000
_cell.length_b   1.000
_cell.length_c   1.000
_cell.angle_alpha   90.00
_cell.angle_beta   90.00
_cell.angle_gamma   90.00
#
_symmetry.space_group_name_H-M   'P 1'
#
loop_
_entity.id
_entity.type
_entity.pdbx_description
1 polymer ?
#
loop_
_entity_poly.entity_id
_entity_poly.type
_entity_poly.pdbx_seq_one_letter_code
_entity_poly.pdbx_strand_id
1 'polypeptide(L)'
;MNSDDASNRDAMTIEETSQSPRFTQWVAFLMCSLIVMGSCMEASEYSADKTVVANQKWALSCSVITFILTMGICAMHMSPITSIFIINTKVEGGLIFVLVAFWSATVAIVSDAENGLAVNEDGAVSFGNLYYFSWAGFVICITLMASFLRSVYQIDVAGEIKSRSARLTLWASAMATCLVVMGSSANVFDNTCAVEGEPEAFCGRTKLGVALGCIGTIIALCICGMKIATTKAPFLLEASGSLVLVIGYSFGVAFITGEKGPGAPLGNLYYSTWASLIILFLIGSSCFEDYQLAKAMNQQPNGTNGQEMYQHGRIPNIDVQADDPKRNQHYDP
;
A
#
# COMPACT_ATOMS: atom_id res chain seq x y z
N MET A 1 -44.70 -35.80 2.37
CA MET A 1 -43.89 -34.85 1.57
C MET A 1 -42.77 -34.43 2.51
N ASN A 2 -41.62 -35.09 2.37
CA ASN A 2 -40.61 -35.28 3.42
C ASN A 2 -39.71 -34.06 3.59
N SER A 3 -39.47 -33.65 4.83
CA SER A 3 -38.50 -32.60 5.19
C SER A 3 -37.04 -33.02 4.96
N ASP A 4 -36.78 -34.31 4.77
CA ASP A 4 -35.43 -34.87 4.67
C ASP A 4 -34.80 -34.64 3.28
N ASP A 5 -35.60 -34.34 2.26
CA ASP A 5 -35.08 -34.03 0.91
C ASP A 5 -34.60 -32.57 0.75
N ALA A 6 -34.95 -31.68 1.68
CA ALA A 6 -34.49 -30.28 1.65
C ALA A 6 -33.07 -30.15 2.20
N SER A 7 -32.75 -30.86 3.29
CA SER A 7 -31.42 -30.84 3.92
C SER A 7 -30.31 -31.40 3.02
N ASN A 8 -30.64 -32.28 2.08
CA ASN A 8 -29.66 -32.91 1.20
C ASN A 8 -29.40 -32.11 -0.09
N ARG A 9 -30.22 -31.09 -0.39
CA ARG A 9 -30.01 -30.20 -1.54
C ARG A 9 -29.07 -29.02 -1.23
N ASP A 10 -28.95 -28.64 0.03
CA ASP A 10 -28.04 -27.56 0.45
C ASP A 10 -26.59 -28.04 0.65
N ALA A 11 -26.38 -29.35 0.79
CA ALA A 11 -25.04 -29.94 0.93
C ALA A 11 -24.32 -30.18 -0.43
N MET A 12 -25.01 -30.06 -1.57
CA MET A 12 -24.49 -30.46 -2.89
C MET A 12 -24.23 -29.28 -3.86
N THR A 13 -24.50 -28.04 -3.46
CA THR A 13 -24.43 -26.86 -4.34
C THR A 13 -23.31 -25.86 -4.04
N ILE A 14 -22.39 -26.20 -3.12
CA ILE A 14 -21.16 -25.42 -2.90
C ILE A 14 -19.94 -26.27 -3.30
N GLU A 15 -19.97 -26.83 -4.51
CA GLU A 15 -18.75 -26.83 -5.33
C GLU A 15 -18.57 -25.40 -5.85
N GLU A 16 -18.36 -24.45 -4.92
CA GLU A 16 -17.75 -23.18 -5.27
C GLU A 16 -16.39 -23.55 -5.86
N THR A 17 -16.29 -23.41 -7.19
CA THR A 17 -15.05 -23.55 -7.92
C THR A 17 -13.96 -22.85 -7.12
N SER A 18 -13.07 -23.65 -6.53
CA SER A 18 -11.96 -23.25 -5.64
C SER A 18 -10.91 -22.44 -6.42
N GLN A 19 -11.32 -21.35 -7.05
CA GLN A 19 -10.41 -20.38 -7.60
C GLN A 19 -9.77 -19.63 -6.44
N SER A 20 -8.44 -19.66 -6.40
CA SER A 20 -7.71 -18.91 -5.38
C SER A 20 -8.08 -17.42 -5.48
N PRO A 21 -8.37 -16.76 -4.34
CA PRO A 21 -8.69 -15.34 -4.30
C PRO A 21 -7.54 -14.45 -4.80
N ARG A 22 -6.33 -15.02 -4.98
CA ARG A 22 -5.12 -14.31 -5.45
C ARG A 22 -4.87 -14.45 -6.95
N PHE A 23 -5.64 -15.26 -7.68
CA PHE A 23 -5.36 -15.48 -9.11
C PHE A 23 -5.38 -14.17 -9.92
N THR A 24 -6.37 -13.30 -9.69
CA THR A 24 -6.44 -11.98 -10.34
C THR A 24 -5.22 -11.11 -10.04
N GLN A 25 -4.69 -11.17 -8.82
CA GLN A 25 -3.51 -10.41 -8.42
C GLN A 25 -2.24 -10.94 -9.11
N TRP A 26 -2.10 -12.26 -9.21
CA TRP A 26 -1.02 -12.90 -9.98
C TRP A 26 -1.06 -12.53 -11.47
N VAL A 27 -2.25 -12.52 -12.08
CA VAL A 27 -2.42 -12.08 -13.48
C VAL A 27 -2.08 -10.61 -13.65
N ALA A 28 -2.54 -9.73 -12.76
CA ALA A 28 -2.18 -8.31 -12.80
C ALA A 28 -0.66 -8.11 -12.67
N PHE A 29 -0.01 -8.87 -11.79
CA PHE A 29 1.43 -8.84 -11.62
C PHE A 29 2.20 -9.35 -12.85
N LEU A 30 1.67 -10.39 -13.53
CA LEU A 30 2.22 -10.88 -14.79
C LEU A 30 2.22 -9.78 -15.85
N MET A 31 1.11 -9.06 -15.99
CA MET A 31 0.98 -7.95 -16.94
C MET A 31 1.96 -6.82 -16.62
N CYS A 32 2.10 -6.45 -15.34
CA CYS A 32 3.08 -5.45 -14.93
C CYS A 32 4.51 -5.90 -15.23
N SER A 33 4.85 -7.16 -14.93
CA SER A 33 6.18 -7.74 -15.21
C SER A 33 6.50 -7.73 -16.70
N LEU A 34 5.52 -8.07 -17.56
CA LEU A 34 5.68 -8.05 -19.01
C LEU A 34 5.93 -6.62 -19.54
N ILE A 35 5.18 -5.64 -19.06
CA ILE A 35 5.33 -4.24 -19.47
C ILE A 35 6.69 -3.69 -19.00
N VAL A 36 7.07 -3.94 -17.75
CA VAL A 36 8.38 -3.54 -17.21
C VAL A 36 9.52 -4.19 -17.99
N MET A 37 9.42 -5.49 -18.30
CA MET A 37 10.43 -6.19 -19.12
C MET A 37 10.57 -5.55 -20.51
N GLY A 38 9.46 -5.32 -21.21
CA GLY A 38 9.48 -4.67 -22.52
C GLY A 38 10.06 -3.26 -22.47
N SER A 39 9.66 -2.45 -21.48
CA SER A 39 10.19 -1.09 -21.32
C SER A 39 11.66 -1.06 -20.86
N CYS A 40 12.13 -2.05 -20.10
CA CYS A 40 13.55 -2.21 -19.79
C CYS A 40 14.38 -2.52 -21.03
N MET A 41 13.87 -3.37 -21.94
CA MET A 41 14.53 -3.67 -23.21
C MET A 41 14.67 -2.40 -24.05
N GLU A 42 13.58 -1.64 -24.20
CA GLU A 42 13.60 -0.36 -24.93
C GLU A 42 14.58 0.63 -24.30
N ALA A 43 14.53 0.84 -22.98
CA ALA A 43 15.44 1.76 -22.28
C ALA A 43 16.92 1.35 -22.42
N SER A 44 17.21 0.05 -22.51
CA SER A 44 18.58 -0.44 -22.67
C SER A 44 19.21 -0.12 -24.02
N GLU A 45 18.40 0.14 -25.06
CA GLU A 45 18.91 0.53 -26.39
C GLU A 45 19.42 1.98 -26.41
N TYR A 46 18.91 2.83 -25.52
CA TYR A 46 19.25 4.26 -25.48
C TYR A 46 20.51 4.61 -24.68
N SER A 47 21.07 3.66 -23.92
CA SER A 47 22.09 3.97 -22.92
C SER A 47 23.51 3.62 -23.37
N ALA A 48 24.34 4.65 -23.58
CA ALA A 48 25.74 4.51 -23.99
C ALA A 48 26.73 4.36 -22.81
N ASP A 49 26.33 4.66 -21.57
CA ASP A 49 27.22 4.66 -20.41
C ASP A 49 27.33 3.27 -19.72
N LYS A 50 28.55 2.89 -19.32
CA LYS A 50 28.89 1.55 -18.81
C LYS A 50 28.37 1.26 -17.39
N THR A 51 28.28 2.27 -16.52
CA THR A 51 27.75 2.13 -15.15
C THR A 51 26.24 1.88 -15.19
N VAL A 52 25.55 2.70 -15.99
CA VAL A 52 24.12 2.58 -16.32
C VAL A 52 23.79 1.18 -16.86
N VAL A 53 24.68 0.59 -17.67
CA VAL A 53 24.51 -0.77 -18.21
C VAL A 53 24.42 -1.86 -17.12
N ALA A 54 25.10 -1.74 -15.97
CA ALA A 54 25.04 -2.76 -14.92
C ALA A 54 23.67 -2.78 -14.24
N ASN A 55 23.16 -1.62 -13.85
CA ASN A 55 21.87 -1.47 -13.19
C ASN A 55 20.70 -1.76 -14.16
N GLN A 56 20.87 -1.42 -15.44
CA GLN A 56 19.96 -1.85 -16.52
C GLN A 56 19.90 -3.36 -16.67
N LYS A 57 21.05 -4.03 -16.73
CA LYS A 57 21.12 -5.48 -16.81
C LYS A 57 20.48 -6.13 -15.59
N TRP A 58 20.67 -5.56 -14.40
CA TRP A 58 19.97 -6.01 -13.21
C TRP A 58 18.45 -5.89 -13.39
N ALA A 59 17.94 -4.72 -13.76
CA ALA A 59 16.50 -4.45 -13.86
C ALA A 59 15.83 -5.34 -14.91
N LEU A 60 16.47 -5.47 -16.07
CA LEU A 60 16.05 -6.38 -17.13
C LEU A 60 16.07 -7.83 -16.64
N SER A 61 17.16 -8.31 -16.05
CA SER A 61 17.26 -9.69 -15.56
C SER A 61 16.20 -9.99 -14.51
N CYS A 62 15.98 -9.08 -13.56
CA CYS A 62 14.95 -9.22 -12.55
C CYS A 62 13.57 -9.31 -13.18
N SER A 63 13.22 -8.39 -14.10
CA SER A 63 11.91 -8.38 -14.76
C SER A 63 11.64 -9.66 -15.56
N VAL A 64 12.65 -10.19 -16.25
CA VAL A 64 12.57 -11.47 -16.99
C VAL A 64 12.35 -12.64 -16.02
N ILE A 65 13.12 -12.71 -14.93
CA ILE A 65 12.97 -13.77 -13.92
C ILE A 65 11.57 -13.72 -13.30
N THR A 66 11.10 -12.54 -12.89
CA THR A 66 9.78 -12.39 -12.29
C THR A 66 8.65 -12.65 -13.28
N PHE A 67 8.83 -12.29 -14.56
CA PHE A 67 7.88 -12.63 -15.63
C PHE A 67 7.76 -14.15 -15.80
N ILE A 68 8.87 -14.87 -15.97
CA ILE A 68 8.87 -16.33 -16.14
C ILE A 68 8.27 -17.02 -14.91
N LEU A 69 8.70 -16.61 -13.70
CA LEU A 69 8.19 -17.15 -12.45
C LEU A 69 6.68 -16.95 -12.33
N THR A 70 6.20 -15.73 -12.58
CA THR A 70 4.78 -15.40 -12.49
C THR A 70 3.96 -16.12 -13.55
N MET A 71 4.47 -16.24 -14.77
CA MET A 71 3.83 -16.99 -15.85
C MET A 71 3.66 -18.47 -15.44
N GLY A 72 4.68 -19.07 -14.84
CA GLY A 72 4.62 -20.42 -14.29
C GLY A 72 3.56 -20.55 -13.19
N ILE A 73 3.50 -19.59 -12.26
CA ILE A 73 2.50 -19.57 -11.19
C ILE A 73 1.08 -19.45 -11.76
N CYS A 74 0.84 -18.52 -12.69
CA CYS A 74 -0.44 -18.38 -13.37
C CYS A 74 -0.84 -19.68 -14.09
N ALA A 75 0.08 -20.33 -14.80
CA ALA A 75 -0.19 -21.62 -15.45
C ALA A 75 -0.54 -22.72 -14.42
N MET A 76 0.16 -22.77 -13.28
CA MET A 76 -0.14 -23.72 -12.21
C MET A 76 -1.51 -23.46 -11.55
N HIS A 77 -1.95 -22.21 -11.46
CA HIS A 77 -3.30 -21.86 -11.02
C HIS A 77 -4.39 -22.34 -11.97
N MET A 78 -4.11 -22.45 -13.28
CA MET A 78 -5.07 -22.94 -14.27
C MET A 78 -5.23 -24.47 -14.26
N SER A 79 -4.30 -25.21 -13.65
CA SER A 79 -4.35 -26.68 -13.60
C SER A 79 -4.70 -27.18 -12.18
N PRO A 80 -5.82 -27.93 -12.03
CA PRO A 80 -6.27 -28.45 -10.73
C PRO A 80 -5.25 -29.35 -10.01
N ILE A 81 -4.39 -30.03 -10.76
CA ILE A 81 -3.40 -30.96 -10.20
C ILE A 81 -2.23 -30.18 -9.59
N THR A 82 -1.73 -29.17 -10.31
CA THR A 82 -0.55 -28.40 -9.88
C THR A 82 -0.88 -27.34 -8.84
N SER A 83 -2.12 -26.85 -8.83
CA SER A 83 -2.58 -25.81 -7.92
C SER A 83 -2.46 -26.24 -6.45
N ILE A 84 -2.62 -27.53 -6.16
CA ILE A 84 -2.48 -28.14 -4.81
C ILE A 84 -1.07 -27.92 -4.23
N PHE A 85 -0.03 -27.87 -5.07
CA PHE A 85 1.35 -27.73 -4.61
C PHE A 85 1.76 -26.27 -4.37
N ILE A 86 1.02 -25.31 -4.91
CA ILE A 86 1.36 -23.88 -4.83
C ILE A 86 0.42 -23.17 -3.86
N ILE A 87 -0.89 -23.26 -4.08
CA ILE A 87 -1.88 -22.42 -3.42
C ILE A 87 -1.91 -22.69 -1.92
N ASN A 88 -1.79 -21.63 -1.12
CA ASN A 88 -1.79 -21.66 0.35
C ASN A 88 -0.64 -22.47 0.96
N THR A 89 0.42 -22.76 0.19
CA THR A 89 1.59 -23.46 0.69
C THR A 89 2.67 -22.47 1.15
N LYS A 90 3.61 -22.96 1.96
CA LYS A 90 4.80 -22.18 2.34
C LYS A 90 5.67 -21.81 1.14
N VAL A 91 5.58 -22.57 0.05
CA VAL A 91 6.30 -22.29 -1.20
C VAL A 91 5.77 -21.02 -1.85
N GLU A 92 4.43 -20.85 -1.97
CA GLU A 92 3.82 -19.60 -2.46
C GLU A 92 4.29 -18.40 -1.62
N GLY A 93 4.27 -18.52 -0.29
CA GLY A 93 4.74 -17.46 0.61
C GLY A 93 6.21 -17.09 0.40
N GLY A 94 7.08 -18.09 0.26
CA GLY A 94 8.50 -17.88 -0.03
C GLY A 94 8.72 -17.16 -1.37
N LEU A 95 7.97 -17.55 -2.41
CA LEU A 95 8.02 -16.89 -3.72
C LEU A 95 7.53 -15.45 -3.66
N ILE A 96 6.41 -15.18 -2.99
CA ILE A 96 5.89 -13.81 -2.81
C ILE A 96 6.90 -12.95 -2.03
N PHE A 97 7.55 -13.49 -1.00
CA PHE A 97 8.58 -12.77 -0.24
C PHE A 97 9.77 -12.38 -1.12
N VAL A 98 10.29 -13.31 -1.92
CA VAL A 98 11.37 -13.03 -2.87
C VAL A 98 10.94 -11.99 -3.90
N LEU A 99 9.70 -12.08 -4.41
CA LEU A 99 9.15 -11.10 -5.36
C LEU A 99 9.06 -9.69 -4.76
N VAL A 100 8.61 -9.56 -3.50
CA VAL A 100 8.59 -8.27 -2.81
C VAL A 100 10.00 -7.68 -2.73
N ALA A 101 11.00 -8.46 -2.31
CA ALA A 101 12.37 -8.00 -2.22
C ALA A 101 12.94 -7.57 -3.59
N PHE A 102 12.68 -8.37 -4.62
CA PHE A 102 13.11 -8.09 -5.99
C PHE A 102 12.46 -6.81 -6.50
N TRP A 103 11.15 -6.63 -6.31
CA TRP A 103 10.45 -5.45 -6.80
C TRP A 103 10.72 -4.20 -5.99
N SER A 104 11.06 -4.31 -4.71
CA SER A 104 11.64 -3.18 -3.95
C SER A 104 12.94 -2.71 -4.57
N ALA A 105 13.86 -3.63 -4.91
CA ALA A 105 15.11 -3.30 -5.57
C ALA A 105 14.88 -2.74 -6.99
N THR A 106 13.97 -3.33 -7.77
CA THR A 106 13.59 -2.84 -9.10
C THR A 106 13.10 -1.40 -9.02
N VAL A 107 12.14 -1.09 -8.15
CA VAL A 107 11.61 0.28 -8.01
C VAL A 107 12.69 1.26 -7.60
N ALA A 108 13.58 0.87 -6.66
CA ALA A 108 14.70 1.71 -6.25
C ALA A 108 15.64 2.02 -7.41
N ILE A 109 16.06 1.01 -8.18
CA ILE A 109 16.98 1.17 -9.32
C ILE A 109 16.33 1.96 -10.46
N VAL A 110 15.09 1.61 -10.81
CA VAL A 110 14.38 2.18 -11.97
C VAL A 110 14.00 3.64 -11.74
N SER A 111 13.66 4.01 -10.50
CA SER A 111 13.22 5.36 -10.16
C SER A 111 14.35 6.29 -9.74
N ASP A 112 15.58 5.80 -9.70
CA ASP A 112 16.77 6.58 -9.40
C ASP A 112 17.25 7.33 -10.64
N ALA A 113 17.40 8.65 -10.48
CA ALA A 113 17.83 9.56 -11.53
C ALA A 113 19.27 9.26 -12.00
N GLU A 114 20.13 8.74 -11.11
CA GLU A 114 21.53 8.42 -11.44
C GLU A 114 21.64 7.26 -12.44
N ASN A 115 20.61 6.40 -12.49
CA ASN A 115 20.60 5.27 -13.41
C ASN A 115 20.09 5.64 -14.80
N GLY A 116 19.50 6.81 -14.98
CA GLY A 116 18.94 7.26 -16.27
C GLY A 116 17.90 6.31 -16.85
N LEU A 117 17.26 5.49 -16.00
CA LEU A 117 16.41 4.37 -16.42
C LEU A 117 14.99 4.83 -16.73
N ALA A 118 14.11 4.94 -15.73
CA ALA A 118 12.80 5.53 -15.95
C ALA A 118 12.77 7.03 -15.68
N VAL A 119 13.75 7.52 -14.95
CA VAL A 119 13.90 8.90 -14.52
C VAL A 119 15.24 9.42 -15.08
N ASN A 120 15.23 10.62 -15.67
CA ASN A 120 16.46 11.26 -16.16
C ASN A 120 17.23 11.96 -15.03
N GLU A 121 18.39 12.52 -15.36
CA GLU A 121 19.25 13.26 -14.43
C GLU A 121 18.52 14.42 -13.74
N ASP A 122 17.55 15.04 -14.42
CA ASP A 122 16.72 16.11 -13.85
C ASP A 122 15.66 15.60 -12.85
N GLY A 123 15.48 14.29 -12.69
CA GLY A 123 14.41 13.71 -11.87
C GLY A 123 13.05 13.61 -12.59
N ALA A 124 13.00 13.87 -13.90
CA ALA A 124 11.81 13.74 -14.73
C ALA A 124 11.62 12.30 -15.23
N VAL A 125 10.38 11.82 -15.24
CA VAL A 125 10.04 10.52 -15.84
C VAL A 125 10.21 10.59 -17.35
N SER A 126 11.21 9.86 -17.85
CA SER A 126 11.53 9.72 -19.28
C SER A 126 10.84 8.51 -19.89
N PHE A 127 10.75 7.39 -19.16
CA PHE A 127 10.06 6.18 -19.60
C PHE A 127 8.87 5.91 -18.68
N GLY A 128 7.73 6.51 -19.03
CA GLY A 128 6.49 6.46 -18.22
C GLY A 128 6.02 5.03 -17.92
N ASN A 129 6.00 4.14 -18.92
CA ASN A 129 5.57 2.76 -18.71
C ASN A 129 6.47 2.04 -17.70
N LEU A 130 7.78 2.19 -17.82
CA LEU A 130 8.74 1.60 -16.90
C LEU A 130 8.55 2.14 -15.46
N TYR A 131 8.37 3.45 -15.32
CA TYR A 131 8.13 4.09 -14.03
C TYR A 131 6.82 3.63 -13.38
N TYR A 132 5.68 3.80 -14.05
CA TYR A 132 4.39 3.52 -13.44
C TYR A 132 4.14 2.03 -13.21
N PHE A 133 4.54 1.16 -14.15
CA PHE A 133 4.31 -0.28 -13.98
C PHE A 133 5.29 -0.95 -13.03
N SER A 134 6.51 -0.39 -12.82
CA SER A 134 7.40 -0.85 -11.74
C SER A 134 6.79 -0.57 -10.37
N TRP A 135 6.28 0.63 -10.14
CA TRP A 135 5.54 0.99 -8.92
C TRP A 135 4.26 0.16 -8.75
N ALA A 136 3.46 0.01 -9.80
CA ALA A 136 2.22 -0.77 -9.75
C ALA A 136 2.48 -2.24 -9.40
N GLY A 137 3.48 -2.87 -10.03
CA GLY A 137 3.84 -4.25 -9.69
C GLY A 137 4.37 -4.40 -8.27
N PHE A 138 5.11 -3.41 -7.74
CA PHE A 138 5.52 -3.41 -6.34
C PHE A 138 4.33 -3.36 -5.37
N VAL A 139 3.34 -2.49 -5.65
CA VAL A 139 2.09 -2.43 -4.86
C VAL A 139 1.31 -3.74 -4.94
N ILE A 140 1.25 -4.37 -6.10
CA ILE A 140 0.61 -5.68 -6.28
C ILE A 140 1.36 -6.77 -5.47
N CYS A 141 2.70 -6.75 -5.44
CA CYS A 141 3.49 -7.65 -4.59
C CYS A 141 3.16 -7.52 -3.10
N ILE A 142 3.06 -6.28 -2.59
CA ILE A 142 2.65 -6.03 -1.19
C ILE A 142 1.23 -6.58 -0.95
N THR A 143 0.33 -6.38 -1.92
CA THR A 143 -1.06 -6.85 -1.82
C THR A 143 -1.14 -8.38 -1.83
N LEU A 144 -0.35 -9.05 -2.68
CA LEU A 144 -0.19 -10.51 -2.69
C LEU A 144 0.32 -11.02 -1.35
N MET A 145 1.34 -10.37 -0.78
CA MET A 145 1.88 -10.70 0.54
C MET A 145 0.82 -10.59 1.64
N ALA A 146 0.10 -9.47 1.68
CA ALA A 146 -0.98 -9.27 2.66
C ALA A 146 -2.09 -10.33 2.51
N SER A 147 -2.48 -10.66 1.27
CA SER A 147 -3.46 -11.69 0.97
C SER A 147 -3.00 -13.09 1.37
N PHE A 148 -1.71 -13.41 1.16
CA PHE A 148 -1.11 -14.68 1.59
C PHE A 148 -1.07 -14.80 3.12
N LEU A 149 -0.62 -13.76 3.82
CA LEU A 149 -0.59 -13.74 5.29
C LEU A 149 -1.99 -13.97 5.88
N ARG A 150 -3.01 -13.37 5.27
CA ARG A 150 -4.42 -13.57 5.64
C ARG A 150 -4.87 -15.02 5.46
N SER A 151 -4.61 -15.64 4.32
CA SER A 151 -5.15 -16.98 4.04
C SER A 151 -4.42 -18.09 4.78
N VAL A 152 -3.09 -18.00 4.92
CA VAL A 152 -2.28 -19.09 5.48
C VAL A 152 -2.14 -19.00 6.99
N TYR A 153 -1.87 -17.80 7.52
CA TYR A 153 -1.66 -17.62 8.95
C TYR A 153 -2.91 -17.17 9.69
N GLN A 154 -4.03 -16.95 8.98
CA GLN A 154 -5.24 -16.32 9.53
C GLN A 154 -4.95 -14.97 10.17
N ILE A 155 -3.83 -14.34 9.80
CA ILE A 155 -3.47 -13.00 10.21
C ILE A 155 -4.16 -12.09 9.22
N ASP A 156 -5.41 -11.72 9.52
CA ASP A 156 -6.11 -10.70 8.74
C ASP A 156 -5.47 -9.34 9.04
N VAL A 157 -4.29 -9.05 8.49
CA VAL A 157 -3.55 -7.80 8.72
C VAL A 157 -4.45 -6.60 8.40
N ALA A 158 -5.22 -6.66 7.31
CA ALA A 158 -6.14 -5.60 6.93
C ALA A 158 -7.33 -5.49 7.89
N GLY A 159 -7.91 -6.62 8.30
CA GLY A 159 -9.00 -6.67 9.26
C GLY A 159 -8.57 -6.24 10.67
N GLU A 160 -7.40 -6.64 11.13
CA GLU A 160 -6.80 -6.28 12.41
C GLU A 160 -6.37 -4.81 12.43
N ILE A 161 -5.81 -4.30 11.34
CA ILE A 161 -5.54 -2.86 11.20
C ILE A 161 -6.85 -2.08 11.22
N LYS A 162 -7.87 -2.53 10.48
CA LYS A 162 -9.19 -1.88 10.42
C LYS A 162 -9.93 -1.96 11.76
N SER A 163 -9.85 -3.07 12.47
CA SER A 163 -10.46 -3.28 13.79
C SER A 163 -9.81 -2.40 14.85
N ARG A 164 -8.49 -2.20 14.76
CA ARG A 164 -7.75 -1.29 15.65
C ARG A 164 -8.05 0.17 15.34
N SER A 165 -8.03 0.57 14.06
CA SER A 165 -8.48 1.89 13.61
C SER A 165 -8.44 1.99 12.08
N ALA A 166 -9.55 2.36 11.43
CA ALA A 166 -9.56 2.67 9.99
C ALA A 166 -8.50 3.72 9.58
N ARG A 167 -8.16 4.64 10.49
CA ARG A 167 -7.13 5.68 10.29
C ARG A 167 -5.70 5.15 10.36
N LEU A 168 -5.45 3.96 10.94
CA LEU A 168 -4.09 3.41 11.03
C LEU A 168 -3.51 3.15 9.63
N THR A 169 -4.31 2.64 8.69
CA THR A 169 -3.90 2.47 7.29
C THR A 169 -3.51 3.79 6.66
N LEU A 170 -4.28 4.86 6.89
CA LEU A 170 -3.97 6.19 6.34
C LEU A 170 -2.67 6.75 6.92
N TRP A 171 -2.43 6.60 8.23
CA TRP A 171 -1.18 7.02 8.86
C TRP A 171 0.03 6.21 8.38
N ALA A 172 -0.13 4.90 8.16
CA ALA A 172 0.92 4.07 7.57
C ALA A 172 1.23 4.48 6.13
N SER A 173 0.21 4.77 5.33
CA SER A 173 0.38 5.30 3.97
C SER A 173 1.06 6.67 3.99
N ALA A 174 0.65 7.57 4.90
CA ALA A 174 1.29 8.88 5.08
C ALA A 174 2.77 8.74 5.45
N MET A 175 3.11 7.82 6.36
CA MET A 175 4.50 7.51 6.71
C MET A 175 5.31 7.09 5.48
N ALA A 176 4.77 6.17 4.67
CA ALA A 176 5.45 5.69 3.46
C ALA A 176 5.66 6.81 2.44
N THR A 177 4.65 7.64 2.16
CA THR A 177 4.81 8.75 1.21
C THR A 177 5.74 9.83 1.73
N CYS A 178 5.72 10.13 3.04
CA CYS A 178 6.65 11.06 3.66
C CYS A 178 8.11 10.58 3.57
N LEU A 179 8.36 9.28 3.73
CA LEU A 179 9.69 8.68 3.51
C LEU A 179 10.16 8.84 2.06
N VAL A 180 9.28 8.65 1.09
CA VAL A 180 9.61 8.88 -0.34
C VAL A 180 9.91 10.36 -0.59
N VAL A 181 9.12 11.29 -0.05
CA VAL A 181 9.39 12.74 -0.15
C VAL A 181 10.75 13.09 0.47
N MET A 182 11.04 12.59 1.66
CA MET A 182 12.30 12.82 2.36
C MET A 182 13.49 12.28 1.56
N GLY A 183 13.43 11.01 1.14
CA GLY A 183 14.50 10.35 0.41
C GLY A 183 14.74 10.97 -0.97
N SER A 184 13.67 11.26 -1.71
CA SER A 184 13.78 11.89 -3.03
C SER A 184 14.34 13.31 -2.93
N SER A 185 13.90 14.08 -1.92
CA SER A 185 14.44 15.43 -1.68
C SER A 185 15.90 15.40 -1.26
N ALA A 186 16.30 14.43 -0.42
CA ALA A 186 17.70 14.26 -0.01
C ALA A 186 18.58 13.92 -1.21
N ASN A 187 18.13 13.02 -2.08
CA ASN A 187 18.85 12.66 -3.30
C ASN A 187 19.05 13.88 -4.23
N VAL A 188 17.98 14.65 -4.48
CA VAL A 188 18.08 15.89 -5.27
C VAL A 188 19.01 16.90 -4.60
N PHE A 189 19.00 16.98 -3.27
CA PHE A 189 19.88 17.89 -2.54
C PHE A 189 21.36 17.49 -2.72
N ASP A 190 21.68 16.22 -2.54
CA ASP A 190 23.05 15.73 -2.63
C ASP A 190 23.61 15.84 -4.06
N ASN A 191 22.77 15.58 -5.08
CA ASN A 191 23.20 15.59 -6.48
C ASN A 191 23.24 16.99 -7.12
N THR A 192 22.29 17.86 -6.78
CA THR A 192 22.19 19.19 -7.42
C THR A 192 22.77 20.29 -6.54
N CYS A 193 22.48 20.29 -5.23
CA CYS A 193 22.81 21.40 -4.34
C CYS A 193 24.21 21.34 -3.72
N ALA A 194 24.94 20.25 -3.92
CA ALA A 194 26.32 20.13 -3.48
C ALA A 194 27.32 20.85 -4.40
N VAL A 195 26.93 21.13 -5.66
CA VAL A 195 27.78 21.79 -6.66
C VAL A 195 27.64 23.32 -6.56
N GLU A 196 28.76 24.04 -6.56
CA GLU A 196 28.76 25.51 -6.55
C GLU A 196 28.12 26.07 -7.83
N GLY A 197 27.05 26.87 -7.69
CA GLY A 197 26.44 27.61 -8.81
C GLY A 197 24.91 27.49 -8.91
N GLU A 198 24.28 26.57 -8.19
CA GLU A 198 22.83 26.40 -8.24
C GLU A 198 22.07 27.52 -7.50
N PRO A 199 20.85 27.89 -7.95
CA PRO A 199 20.07 28.94 -7.32
C PRO A 199 19.73 28.61 -5.86
N GLU A 200 20.11 29.49 -4.93
CA GLU A 200 19.85 29.32 -3.49
C GLU A 200 18.35 29.03 -3.19
N ALA A 201 17.45 29.60 -3.99
CA ALA A 201 16.02 29.37 -3.88
C ALA A 201 15.59 27.93 -4.20
N PHE A 202 16.21 27.26 -5.18
CA PHE A 202 15.93 25.86 -5.51
C PHE A 202 16.32 24.96 -4.34
N CYS A 203 17.56 25.11 -3.85
CA CYS A 203 18.07 24.33 -2.73
C CYS A 203 17.33 24.59 -1.42
N GLY A 204 16.86 25.82 -1.19
CA GLY A 204 15.96 26.13 -0.07
C GLY A 204 14.65 25.35 -0.13
N ARG A 205 14.06 25.18 -1.32
CA ARG A 205 12.84 24.38 -1.53
C ARG A 205 13.10 22.88 -1.37
N THR A 206 14.28 22.41 -1.76
CA THR A 206 14.68 21.01 -1.54
C THR A 206 14.85 20.70 -0.06
N LYS A 207 15.50 21.61 0.70
CA LYS A 207 15.58 21.50 2.17
C LYS A 207 14.20 21.48 2.83
N LEU A 208 13.25 22.27 2.33
CA LEU A 208 11.85 22.22 2.77
C LEU A 208 11.24 20.82 2.55
N GLY A 209 11.47 20.20 1.39
CA GLY A 209 11.04 18.82 1.11
C GLY A 209 11.61 17.80 2.08
N VAL A 210 12.92 17.84 2.36
CA VAL A 210 13.57 16.99 3.37
C VAL A 210 12.94 17.20 4.75
N ALA A 211 12.76 18.46 5.17
CA ALA A 211 12.19 18.79 6.46
C ALA A 211 10.73 18.32 6.61
N LEU A 212 9.87 18.57 5.61
CA LEU A 212 8.48 18.12 5.60
C LEU A 212 8.38 16.59 5.63
N GLY A 213 9.17 15.90 4.80
CA GLY A 213 9.21 14.44 4.79
C GLY A 213 9.68 13.86 6.13
N CYS A 214 10.69 14.46 6.75
CA CYS A 214 11.20 14.05 8.07
C CYS A 214 10.14 14.25 9.18
N ILE A 215 9.55 15.46 9.29
CA ILE A 215 8.52 15.78 10.28
C ILE A 215 7.30 14.87 10.09
N GLY A 216 6.83 14.71 8.85
CA GLY A 216 5.71 13.83 8.52
C GLY A 216 5.97 12.37 8.90
N THR A 217 7.17 11.87 8.62
CA THR A 217 7.59 10.52 9.01
C THR A 217 7.59 10.34 10.53
N ILE A 218 8.16 11.28 11.28
CA ILE A 218 8.22 11.21 12.75
C ILE A 218 6.81 11.22 13.36
N ILE A 219 5.95 12.15 12.92
CA ILE A 219 4.57 12.25 13.42
C ILE A 219 3.79 10.97 13.12
N ALA A 220 3.87 10.48 11.87
CA ALA A 220 3.17 9.26 11.46
C ALA A 220 3.70 8.02 12.21
N LEU A 221 5.01 7.91 12.39
CA LEU A 221 5.64 6.83 13.17
C LEU A 221 5.17 6.86 14.63
N CYS A 222 5.15 8.02 15.27
CA CYS A 222 4.65 8.17 16.63
C CYS A 222 3.19 7.73 16.76
N ILE A 223 2.30 8.17 15.85
CA ILE A 223 0.88 7.82 15.88
C ILE A 223 0.65 6.34 15.60
N CYS A 224 1.31 5.78 14.59
CA CYS A 224 1.28 4.35 14.31
C CYS A 224 1.76 3.53 15.50
N GLY A 225 2.91 3.89 16.08
CA GLY A 225 3.47 3.24 17.26
C GLY A 225 2.53 3.28 18.46
N MET A 226 1.91 4.44 18.73
CA MET A 226 0.91 4.56 19.81
C MET A 226 -0.33 3.72 19.55
N LYS A 227 -0.88 3.70 18.33
CA LYS A 227 -2.04 2.86 17.98
C LYS A 227 -1.73 1.37 18.13
N ILE A 228 -0.51 0.96 17.78
CA ILE A 228 -0.08 -0.44 17.93
C ILE A 228 0.09 -0.79 19.42
N ALA A 229 0.70 0.09 20.22
CA ALA A 229 1.02 -0.17 21.61
C ALA A 229 -0.16 -0.06 22.57
N THR A 230 -1.07 0.89 22.35
CA THR A 230 -2.14 1.24 23.32
C THR A 230 -3.55 1.01 22.79
N THR A 231 -3.70 0.59 21.53
CA THR A 231 -4.98 0.48 20.80
C THR A 231 -5.74 1.81 20.64
N LYS A 232 -5.36 2.87 21.36
CA LYS A 232 -5.98 4.20 21.32
C LYS A 232 -4.90 5.28 21.23
N ALA A 233 -4.77 5.92 20.07
CA ALA A 233 -4.03 7.16 19.98
C ALA A 233 -4.89 8.33 20.51
N PRO A 234 -4.30 9.30 21.22
CA PRO A 234 -5.04 10.48 21.66
C PRO A 234 -5.56 11.25 20.45
N PHE A 235 -6.89 11.40 20.36
CA PHE A 235 -7.56 12.07 19.24
C PHE A 235 -6.96 13.45 18.93
N LEU A 236 -6.62 14.22 19.98
CA LEU A 236 -6.02 15.54 19.85
C LEU A 236 -4.70 15.50 19.08
N LEU A 237 -3.87 14.47 19.25
CA LEU A 237 -2.61 14.34 18.54
C LEU A 237 -2.83 14.01 17.05
N GLU A 238 -3.79 13.13 16.74
CA GLU A 238 -4.11 12.82 15.34
C GLU A 238 -4.68 14.06 14.61
N ALA A 239 -5.60 14.78 15.25
CA ALA A 239 -6.23 15.96 14.68
C ALA A 239 -5.23 17.11 14.51
N SER A 240 -4.41 17.41 15.53
CA SER A 240 -3.40 18.47 15.45
C SER A 240 -2.26 18.11 14.50
N GLY A 241 -1.76 16.87 14.56
CA GLY A 241 -0.70 16.38 13.68
C GLY A 241 -1.13 16.40 12.21
N SER A 242 -2.34 15.93 11.89
CA SER A 242 -2.86 15.99 10.52
C SER A 242 -3.07 17.44 10.06
N LEU A 243 -3.60 18.34 10.89
CA LEU A 243 -3.76 19.75 10.54
C LEU A 243 -2.42 20.43 10.21
N VAL A 244 -1.41 20.27 11.07
CA VAL A 244 -0.06 20.82 10.86
C VAL A 244 0.54 20.29 9.56
N LEU A 245 0.42 18.99 9.31
CA LEU A 245 0.96 18.36 8.11
C LEU A 245 0.18 18.76 6.84
N VAL A 246 -1.14 18.91 6.88
CA VAL A 246 -1.94 19.41 5.75
C VAL A 246 -1.49 20.83 5.37
N ILE A 247 -1.31 21.72 6.34
CA ILE A 247 -0.82 23.09 6.09
C ILE A 247 0.60 23.02 5.51
N GLY A 248 1.50 22.25 6.12
CA GLY A 248 2.87 22.07 5.67
C GLY A 248 2.96 21.53 4.24
N TYR A 249 2.21 20.48 3.92
CA TYR A 249 2.17 19.90 2.57
C TYR A 249 1.41 20.76 1.55
N SER A 250 0.51 21.64 1.98
CA SER A 250 -0.09 22.64 1.07
C SER A 250 0.97 23.62 0.56
N PHE A 251 1.83 24.12 1.46
CA PHE A 251 3.01 24.89 1.07
C PHE A 251 4.03 24.03 0.32
N GLY A 252 4.21 22.78 0.75
CA GLY A 252 5.06 21.79 0.08
C GLY A 252 4.69 21.65 -1.39
N VAL A 253 3.43 21.39 -1.72
CA VAL A 253 2.95 21.33 -3.11
C VAL A 253 3.26 22.64 -3.85
N ALA A 254 2.92 23.80 -3.28
CA ALA A 254 3.17 25.09 -3.95
C ALA A 254 4.66 25.35 -4.27
N PHE A 255 5.56 25.03 -3.34
CA PHE A 255 6.99 25.36 -3.45
C PHE A 255 7.86 24.24 -4.04
N ILE A 256 7.58 22.98 -3.72
CA ILE A 256 8.31 21.80 -4.19
C ILE A 256 7.91 21.50 -5.63
N THR A 257 6.61 21.49 -5.95
CA THR A 257 6.12 21.09 -7.27
C THR A 257 5.80 22.28 -8.19
N GLY A 258 6.11 23.50 -7.78
CA GLY A 258 6.01 24.67 -8.64
C GLY A 258 7.02 24.60 -9.79
N GLU A 259 6.83 25.39 -10.86
CA GLU A 259 7.65 25.36 -12.09
C GLU A 259 9.17 25.48 -11.83
N LYS A 260 9.57 26.20 -10.78
CA LYS A 260 10.98 26.39 -10.38
C LYS A 260 11.36 25.56 -9.14
N GLY A 261 10.55 24.57 -8.80
CA GLY A 261 10.73 23.72 -7.62
C GLY A 261 11.47 22.43 -7.96
N PRO A 262 12.08 21.76 -6.96
CA PRO A 262 12.80 20.49 -7.16
C PRO A 262 11.91 19.33 -7.59
N GLY A 263 10.60 19.43 -7.40
CA GLY A 263 9.62 18.51 -7.92
C GLY A 263 8.93 19.00 -9.18
N ALA A 264 9.39 20.05 -9.88
CA ALA A 264 8.80 20.44 -11.17
C ALA A 264 8.87 19.32 -12.21
N PRO A 265 9.98 18.56 -12.30
CA PRO A 265 10.03 17.32 -13.06
C PRO A 265 9.02 16.31 -12.52
N LEU A 266 8.19 15.76 -13.41
CA LEU A 266 7.20 14.75 -13.04
C LEU A 266 7.92 13.46 -12.65
N GLY A 267 8.08 13.21 -11.35
CA GLY A 267 8.77 12.03 -10.81
C GLY A 267 8.40 11.74 -9.36
N ASN A 268 9.24 10.98 -8.64
CA ASN A 268 8.95 10.51 -7.27
C ASN A 268 8.57 11.66 -6.34
N LEU A 269 9.35 12.76 -6.36
CA LEU A 269 9.12 13.90 -5.49
C LEU A 269 7.79 14.60 -5.79
N TYR A 270 7.43 14.76 -7.07
CA TYR A 270 6.14 15.33 -7.48
C TYR A 270 4.98 14.48 -6.94
N TYR A 271 4.94 13.20 -7.32
CA TYR A 271 3.82 12.32 -6.99
C TYR A 271 3.68 12.06 -5.49
N SER A 272 4.80 11.85 -4.79
CA SER A 272 4.78 11.59 -3.35
C SER A 272 4.39 12.82 -2.53
N THR A 273 4.72 14.03 -2.97
CA THR A 273 4.29 15.28 -2.31
C THR A 273 2.77 15.45 -2.43
N TRP A 274 2.21 15.24 -3.62
CA TRP A 274 0.76 15.27 -3.85
C TRP A 274 0.02 14.16 -3.11
N ALA A 275 0.52 12.92 -3.17
CA ALA A 275 -0.06 11.79 -2.46
C ALA A 275 -0.09 12.04 -0.95
N SER A 276 1.00 12.57 -0.39
CA SER A 276 1.06 12.94 1.03
C SER A 276 -0.02 13.96 1.38
N LEU A 277 -0.18 15.03 0.59
CA LEU A 277 -1.23 16.04 0.84
C LEU A 277 -2.64 15.40 0.83
N ILE A 278 -2.94 14.57 -0.16
CA ILE A 278 -4.26 13.90 -0.27
C ILE A 278 -4.50 12.99 0.92
N ILE A 279 -3.54 12.14 1.29
CA ILE A 279 -3.68 11.22 2.42
C ILE A 279 -3.89 11.99 3.73
N LEU A 280 -3.10 13.05 3.96
CA LEU A 280 -3.22 13.89 5.15
C LEU A 280 -4.56 14.63 5.21
N PHE A 281 -5.08 15.08 4.07
CA PHE A 281 -6.42 15.67 3.99
C PHE A 281 -7.53 14.66 4.33
N LEU A 282 -7.40 13.42 3.87
CA LEU A 282 -8.33 12.34 4.23
C LEU A 282 -8.27 12.03 5.74
N ILE A 283 -7.09 12.01 6.34
CA ILE A 283 -6.92 11.86 7.80
C ILE A 283 -7.61 13.01 8.54
N GLY A 284 -7.36 14.25 8.13
CA GLY A 284 -7.98 15.43 8.73
C GLY A 284 -9.51 15.43 8.61
N SER A 285 -10.04 15.03 7.44
CA SER A 285 -11.48 14.90 7.22
C SER A 285 -12.11 13.84 8.14
N SER A 286 -11.47 12.68 8.28
CA SER A 286 -11.92 11.64 9.21
C SER A 286 -11.90 12.12 10.67
N CYS A 287 -10.88 12.90 11.07
CA CYS A 287 -10.86 13.51 12.41
C CYS A 287 -11.99 14.52 12.61
N PHE A 288 -12.33 15.29 11.58
CA PHE A 288 -13.42 16.27 11.64
C PHE A 288 -14.79 15.60 11.78
N GLU A 289 -15.05 14.50 11.06
CA GLU A 289 -16.26 13.70 11.21
C GLU A 289 -16.43 13.18 12.64
N ASP A 290 -15.37 12.59 13.21
CA ASP A 290 -15.36 12.11 14.61
C ASP A 290 -15.64 13.23 15.61
N TYR A 291 -15.10 14.43 15.38
CA TYR A 291 -15.37 15.60 16.21
C TYR A 291 -16.84 16.04 16.16
N GLN A 292 -17.44 16.07 14.96
CA GLN A 292 -18.85 16.43 14.80
C GLN A 292 -19.78 15.41 15.47
N LEU A 293 -19.48 14.11 15.33
CA LEU A 293 -20.22 13.04 16.00
C LEU A 293 -20.16 13.19 17.52
N ALA A 294 -18.97 13.44 18.08
CA ALA A 294 -18.80 13.67 19.52
C ALA A 294 -19.57 14.91 20.02
N LYS A 295 -19.56 15.99 19.22
CA LYS A 295 -20.32 17.22 19.54
C LYS A 295 -21.83 16.97 19.55
N ALA A 296 -22.35 16.20 18.59
CA ALA A 296 -23.78 15.87 18.51
C ALA A 296 -24.24 15.04 19.73
N MET A 297 -23.42 14.09 20.20
CA MET A 297 -23.70 13.29 21.39
C MET A 297 -23.76 14.15 22.67
N ASN A 298 -22.90 15.15 22.80
CA ASN A 298 -22.90 16.05 23.96
C ASN A 298 -24.08 17.03 23.98
N GLN A 299 -24.73 17.26 22.84
CA GLN A 299 -25.87 18.17 22.73
C GLN A 299 -27.22 17.51 23.00
N GLN A 300 -27.29 16.18 23.12
CA GLN A 300 -28.52 15.51 23.53
C GLN A 300 -28.87 15.95 24.96
N PRO A 301 -29.99 16.67 25.17
CA PRO A 301 -30.39 17.15 26.49
C PRO A 301 -30.50 15.95 27.43
N ASN A 302 -29.97 16.09 28.64
CA ASN A 302 -29.95 15.09 29.71
C ASN A 302 -31.36 14.74 30.27
N GLY A 303 -32.41 14.95 29.46
CA GLY A 303 -33.80 14.92 29.83
C GLY A 303 -34.55 13.84 29.05
N THR A 304 -35.06 12.87 29.81
CA THR A 304 -36.14 11.93 29.50
C THR A 304 -35.82 10.72 28.60
N ASN A 305 -35.62 9.57 29.27
CA ASN A 305 -35.84 8.19 28.79
C ASN A 305 -34.81 7.56 27.82
N GLY A 306 -33.51 7.75 28.06
CA GLY A 306 -32.41 7.19 27.25
C GLY A 306 -32.13 5.68 27.36
N GLN A 307 -33.08 4.83 27.78
CA GLN A 307 -32.87 3.37 27.82
C GLN A 307 -33.23 2.66 26.52
N GLU A 308 -34.03 3.25 25.62
CA GLU A 308 -34.49 2.52 24.42
C GLU A 308 -33.60 2.70 23.18
N MET A 309 -32.79 3.76 23.09
CA MET A 309 -32.05 4.05 21.85
C MET A 309 -30.69 3.32 21.71
N TYR A 310 -30.12 2.78 22.79
CA TYR A 310 -28.91 1.96 22.71
C TYR A 310 -29.15 0.55 22.12
N GLN A 311 -30.40 0.15 21.90
CA GLN A 311 -30.74 -1.14 21.29
C GLN A 311 -30.85 -1.10 19.76
N HIS A 312 -30.83 0.07 19.12
CA HIS A 312 -31.04 0.19 17.67
C HIS A 312 -29.82 0.66 16.86
N GLY A 313 -28.76 1.13 17.53
CA GLY A 313 -27.48 1.49 16.89
C GLY A 313 -26.41 0.40 16.98
N ARG A 314 -26.66 -0.67 17.74
CA ARG A 314 -25.86 -1.87 17.65
C ARG A 314 -26.23 -2.48 16.29
N ILE A 315 -25.31 -2.42 15.32
CA ILE A 315 -25.32 -3.33 14.16
C ILE A 315 -25.77 -4.66 14.74
N PRO A 316 -26.87 -5.27 14.27
CA PRO A 316 -27.29 -6.55 14.80
C PRO A 316 -26.02 -7.38 14.88
N ASN A 317 -25.69 -7.84 16.10
CA ASN A 317 -24.83 -8.99 16.21
C ASN A 317 -25.52 -9.96 15.25
N ILE A 318 -24.93 -10.14 14.08
CA ILE A 318 -25.04 -11.39 13.40
C ILE A 318 -24.44 -12.29 14.46
N ASP A 319 -25.32 -12.84 15.29
CA ASP A 319 -25.03 -14.03 16.05
C ASP A 319 -24.62 -14.98 14.95
N VAL A 320 -23.32 -14.99 14.68
CA VAL A 320 -22.64 -16.07 14.01
C VAL A 320 -22.90 -17.19 14.99
N GLN A 321 -24.03 -17.83 14.77
CA GLN A 321 -24.45 -19.06 15.38
C GLN A 321 -23.35 -20.01 14.97
N ALA A 322 -22.30 -20.05 15.78
CA ALA A 322 -21.26 -21.04 15.69
C ALA A 322 -21.99 -22.33 16.01
N ASP A 323 -22.49 -22.98 14.97
CA ASP A 323 -22.98 -24.34 15.03
C ASP A 323 -21.83 -25.17 15.58
N ASP A 324 -21.93 -25.48 16.88
CA ASP A 324 -21.03 -26.35 17.60
C ASP A 324 -21.30 -27.78 17.09
N PRO A 325 -20.43 -28.37 16.24
CA PRO A 325 -20.73 -29.62 15.55
C PRO A 325 -20.61 -30.87 16.45
N LYS A 326 -20.60 -30.70 17.78
CA LYS A 326 -20.31 -31.80 18.73
C LYS A 326 -21.50 -32.32 19.52
N ARG A 327 -22.72 -31.79 19.32
CA ARG A 327 -23.91 -32.26 20.05
C ARG A 327 -24.77 -33.17 19.17
N ASN A 328 -24.29 -34.36 18.85
CA ASN A 328 -25.10 -35.54 18.52
C ASN A 328 -24.24 -36.82 18.53
N GLN A 329 -23.87 -37.27 19.73
CA GLN A 329 -23.58 -38.68 19.98
C GLN A 329 -24.60 -39.17 21.01
N HIS A 330 -25.78 -39.56 20.50
CA HIS A 330 -26.74 -40.34 21.27
C HIS A 330 -26.28 -41.79 21.20
N TYR A 331 -25.84 -42.32 22.34
CA TYR A 331 -25.66 -43.75 22.56
C TYR A 331 -27.03 -44.32 22.94
N ASP A 332 -27.54 -45.26 22.14
CA ASP A 332 -28.59 -46.18 22.58
C ASP A 332 -28.00 -47.56 22.93
N PRO A 333 -28.63 -48.32 23.84
CA PRO A 333 -28.07 -49.51 24.50
C PRO A 333 -27.98 -50.78 23.65
#